data_AF-A0A1C7EBJ0-F1
#
_entry.id   AF-A0A1C7EBJ0-F1
#
_cell.length_a   1.000
_cell.length_b   1.000
_cell.length_c   1.000
_cell.angle_alpha   90.00
_cell.angle_beta   90.00
_cell.angle_gamma   90.00
#
_symmetry.space_group_name_H-M   'P 1'
#
loop_
_entity.id
_entity.type
_entity.pdbx_description
1 polymer ?
#
loop_
_entity_poly.entity_id
_entity_poly.type
_entity_poly.pdbx_seq_one_letter_code
_entity_poly.pdbx_strand_id
1 'polypeptide(L)'
;MFDTLEQLMEEKGLNSKRSVAWKKISEEERLSEKFLADNARNIHWQLVSRHQPLSEEFIRQYSGFLYWDEIIRHQHLSELFLEEFSDAEKWQPQESQLSAKQLKALEVHGKPFDEREYWALVSAKRLSPMFIEKHQDRLDWQVLSEQQHLPMSLIGRHADKVDWLAVTRSQKLTERFIEKHKGQVEWETLSFHQELSERFINRHSDKMAAISAEQPRSEAFLYMHLDKMDPDTIVACQEIGEAAEFESFKVFSISRNSRKKYIVEFHHYDEPDSPRFLKLDDEGFYDLLEEYDLLDQIEADFPELQFIEEMRF
;
A
#
# COMPACT_ATOMS: atom_id res chain seq x y z
N MET A 1 -19.55 -26.38 12.55
CA MET A 1 -20.23 -26.22 11.24
C MET A 1 -21.53 -26.97 11.36
N PHE A 2 -22.65 -26.34 11.02
CA PHE A 2 -23.98 -26.93 11.13
C PHE A 2 -24.40 -27.52 9.79
N ASP A 3 -24.82 -28.79 9.82
CA ASP A 3 -25.29 -29.52 8.63
C ASP A 3 -26.81 -29.57 8.53
N THR A 4 -27.51 -29.49 9.66
CA THR A 4 -28.98 -29.54 9.71
C THR A 4 -29.55 -28.49 10.65
N LEU A 5 -30.82 -28.15 10.44
CA LEU A 5 -31.53 -27.20 11.30
C LEU A 5 -31.73 -27.77 12.70
N GLU A 6 -31.96 -29.08 12.81
CA GLU A 6 -32.13 -29.78 14.07
C GLU A 6 -30.88 -29.66 14.95
N GLN A 7 -29.68 -29.87 14.36
CA GLN A 7 -28.41 -29.72 15.06
C GLN A 7 -28.21 -28.29 15.58
N LEU A 8 -28.49 -27.29 14.75
CA LEU A 8 -28.37 -25.88 15.14
C LEU A 8 -29.36 -25.53 16.26
N MET A 9 -30.60 -25.99 16.15
CA MET A 9 -31.63 -25.70 17.15
C MET A 9 -31.32 -26.34 18.50
N GLU A 10 -30.77 -27.57 18.52
CA GLU A 10 -30.33 -28.24 19.74
C GLU A 10 -29.20 -27.47 20.41
N GLU A 11 -28.16 -27.08 19.66
CA GLU A 11 -27.01 -26.35 20.21
C GLU A 11 -27.39 -24.95 20.73
N LYS A 12 -28.34 -24.28 20.08
CA LYS A 12 -28.81 -22.93 20.46
C LYS A 12 -30.00 -22.94 21.41
N GLY A 13 -30.49 -24.11 21.86
CA GLY A 13 -31.63 -24.22 22.77
C GLY A 13 -32.95 -23.67 22.21
N LEU A 14 -33.19 -23.83 20.90
CA LEU A 14 -34.36 -23.28 20.20
C LEU A 14 -35.51 -24.30 20.16
N ASN A 15 -36.65 -23.92 20.73
CA ASN A 15 -37.82 -24.82 20.84
C ASN A 15 -38.74 -24.80 19.60
N SER A 16 -38.50 -23.92 18.62
CA SER A 16 -39.34 -23.81 17.42
C SER A 16 -38.57 -23.22 16.24
N LYS A 17 -38.87 -23.72 15.03
CA LYS A 17 -38.33 -23.18 13.76
C LYS A 17 -38.67 -21.71 13.54
N ARG A 18 -39.78 -21.22 14.15
CA ARG A 18 -40.18 -19.80 14.08
C ARG A 18 -39.29 -18.87 14.92
N SER A 19 -38.59 -19.42 15.92
CA SER A 19 -37.71 -18.65 16.81
C SER A 19 -36.30 -18.48 16.23
N VAL A 20 -36.01 -19.09 15.08
CA VAL A 20 -34.69 -19.04 14.44
C VAL A 20 -34.44 -17.65 13.88
N ALA A 21 -33.43 -16.96 14.40
CA ALA A 21 -32.99 -15.66 13.91
C ALA A 21 -32.14 -15.82 12.64
N TRP A 22 -32.80 -16.08 11.50
CA TRP A 22 -32.14 -16.39 10.21
C TRP A 22 -31.05 -15.40 9.79
N LYS A 23 -31.27 -14.10 9.98
CA LYS A 23 -30.27 -13.08 9.68
C LYS A 23 -28.99 -13.30 10.50
N LYS A 24 -29.14 -13.45 11.82
CA LYS A 24 -28.03 -13.63 12.76
C LYS A 24 -27.25 -14.90 12.45
N ILE A 25 -27.94 -16.02 12.23
CA ILE A 25 -27.25 -17.29 11.97
C ILE A 25 -26.54 -17.32 10.61
N SER A 26 -27.05 -16.61 9.59
CA SER A 26 -26.39 -16.50 8.29
C SER A 26 -25.08 -15.70 8.34
N GLU A 27 -24.92 -14.82 9.33
CA GLU A 27 -23.75 -13.98 9.53
C GLU A 27 -22.73 -14.61 10.49
N GLU A 28 -23.20 -15.11 11.64
CA GLU A 28 -22.34 -15.49 12.76
C GLU A 28 -21.94 -16.97 12.78
N GLU A 29 -22.79 -17.85 12.23
CA GLU A 29 -22.57 -19.29 12.34
C GLU A 29 -21.89 -19.85 11.09
N ARG A 30 -21.10 -20.92 11.25
CA ARG A 30 -20.58 -21.69 10.10
C ARG A 30 -21.62 -22.68 9.63
N LEU A 31 -22.26 -22.41 8.49
CA LEU A 31 -23.29 -23.25 7.89
C LEU A 31 -22.70 -24.06 6.74
N SER A 32 -23.02 -25.35 6.63
CA SER A 32 -22.61 -26.12 5.46
C SER A 32 -23.49 -25.82 4.25
N GLU A 33 -22.99 -26.07 3.05
CA GLU A 33 -23.76 -25.89 1.81
C GLU A 33 -25.04 -26.73 1.79
N LYS A 34 -25.02 -27.92 2.40
CA LYS A 34 -26.21 -28.74 2.59
C LYS A 34 -27.24 -28.03 3.45
N PHE A 35 -26.82 -27.47 4.59
CA PHE A 35 -27.71 -26.67 5.44
C PHE A 35 -28.31 -25.50 4.65
N LEU A 36 -27.47 -24.79 3.89
CA LEU A 36 -27.90 -23.64 3.09
C LEU A 36 -28.92 -24.05 2.02
N ALA A 37 -28.69 -25.16 1.33
CA ALA A 37 -29.61 -25.74 0.35
C ALA A 37 -30.95 -26.14 0.98
N ASP A 38 -30.92 -26.90 2.08
CA ASP A 38 -32.11 -27.38 2.79
C ASP A 38 -32.95 -26.22 3.35
N ASN A 39 -32.31 -25.07 3.63
CA ASN A 39 -32.94 -23.89 4.22
C ASN A 39 -32.94 -22.67 3.29
N ALA A 40 -32.78 -22.86 1.98
CA ALA A 40 -32.62 -21.81 0.97
C ALA A 40 -33.68 -20.70 1.04
N ARG A 41 -34.91 -21.06 1.44
CA ARG A 41 -36.05 -20.13 1.55
C ARG A 41 -35.99 -19.17 2.75
N ASN A 42 -35.18 -19.47 3.75
CA ASN A 42 -35.15 -18.72 5.00
C ASN A 42 -33.85 -17.94 5.24
N ILE A 43 -32.72 -18.46 4.73
CA ILE A 43 -31.40 -17.85 4.91
C ILE A 43 -31.29 -16.47 4.26
N HIS A 44 -30.42 -15.63 4.82
CA HIS A 44 -30.18 -14.29 4.30
C HIS A 44 -29.06 -14.32 3.25
N TRP A 45 -29.41 -14.47 1.97
CA TRP A 45 -28.46 -14.72 0.89
C TRP A 45 -27.32 -13.70 0.75
N GLN A 46 -27.56 -12.42 1.05
CA GLN A 46 -26.49 -11.42 1.07
C GLN A 46 -25.42 -11.72 2.14
N LEU A 47 -25.86 -12.12 3.35
CA LEU A 47 -24.94 -12.44 4.45
C LEU A 47 -24.26 -13.78 4.18
N VAL A 48 -24.99 -14.72 3.57
CA VAL A 48 -24.41 -15.98 3.11
C VAL A 48 -23.29 -15.73 2.08
N SER A 49 -23.55 -14.88 1.09
CA SER A 49 -22.57 -14.53 0.04
C SER A 49 -21.29 -13.92 0.61
N ARG A 50 -21.43 -13.08 1.65
CA ARG A 50 -20.33 -12.37 2.29
C ARG A 50 -19.54 -13.20 3.30
N HIS A 51 -20.23 -14.00 4.12
CA HIS A 51 -19.64 -14.60 5.32
C HIS A 51 -19.44 -16.11 5.24
N GLN A 52 -20.21 -16.83 4.42
CA GLN A 52 -20.09 -18.28 4.33
C GLN A 52 -19.05 -18.67 3.28
N PRO A 53 -18.22 -19.70 3.55
CA PRO A 53 -17.35 -20.26 2.53
C PRO A 53 -18.20 -21.08 1.54
N LEU A 54 -18.22 -20.66 0.28
CA LEU A 54 -18.99 -21.32 -0.77
C LEU A 54 -18.06 -21.88 -1.84
N SER A 55 -18.30 -23.13 -2.25
CA SER A 55 -17.67 -23.76 -3.39
C SER A 55 -18.21 -23.20 -4.70
N GLU A 56 -17.38 -23.25 -5.74
CA GLU A 56 -17.82 -22.84 -7.07
C GLU A 56 -19.00 -23.67 -7.60
N GLU A 57 -19.11 -24.95 -7.22
CA GLU A 57 -20.26 -25.80 -7.61
C GLU A 57 -21.56 -25.27 -6.98
N PHE A 58 -21.52 -24.93 -5.69
CA PHE A 58 -22.65 -24.33 -5.02
C PHE A 58 -22.98 -22.95 -5.60
N ILE A 59 -21.98 -22.11 -5.86
CA ILE A 59 -22.19 -20.80 -6.47
C ILE A 59 -22.84 -20.94 -7.87
N ARG A 60 -22.44 -21.93 -8.68
CA ARG A 60 -23.10 -22.22 -9.97
C ARG A 60 -24.56 -22.57 -9.78
N GLN A 61 -24.87 -23.44 -8.82
CA GLN A 61 -26.23 -23.91 -8.58
C GLN A 61 -27.14 -22.78 -8.06
N TYR A 62 -26.60 -21.87 -7.24
CA TYR A 62 -27.36 -20.82 -6.56
C TYR A 62 -27.04 -19.40 -7.08
N SER A 63 -26.49 -19.26 -8.28
CA SER A 63 -26.05 -17.98 -8.87
C SER A 63 -27.13 -16.90 -8.85
N GLY A 64 -28.39 -17.27 -9.07
CA GLY A 64 -29.54 -16.36 -9.10
C GLY A 64 -29.98 -15.82 -7.74
N PHE A 65 -29.37 -16.27 -6.64
CA PHE A 65 -29.67 -15.82 -5.28
C PHE A 65 -28.55 -14.98 -4.65
N LEU A 66 -27.34 -15.12 -5.18
CA LEU A 66 -26.12 -14.62 -4.55
C LEU A 66 -25.84 -13.17 -4.91
N TYR A 67 -25.19 -12.48 -3.97
CA TYR A 67 -24.74 -11.10 -4.15
C TYR A 67 -23.33 -11.18 -4.65
N TRP A 68 -23.19 -11.07 -5.96
CA TRP A 68 -21.95 -11.39 -6.62
C TRP A 68 -20.80 -10.45 -6.31
N ASP A 69 -21.11 -9.20 -5.95
CA ASP A 69 -20.09 -8.30 -5.48
C ASP A 69 -19.47 -8.81 -4.17
N GLU A 70 -20.29 -9.36 -3.27
CA GLU A 70 -19.83 -10.07 -2.08
C GLU A 70 -19.11 -11.39 -2.43
N ILE A 71 -19.64 -12.18 -3.37
CA ILE A 71 -19.02 -13.44 -3.82
C ILE A 71 -17.63 -13.18 -4.38
N ILE A 72 -17.53 -12.26 -5.33
CA ILE A 72 -16.26 -11.92 -5.96
C ILE A 72 -15.36 -11.34 -4.89
N ARG A 73 -15.73 -10.36 -4.07
CA ARG A 73 -14.79 -9.82 -3.06
C ARG A 73 -14.28 -10.87 -2.08
N HIS A 74 -15.15 -11.73 -1.56
CA HIS A 74 -14.84 -12.54 -0.38
C HIS A 74 -14.51 -14.00 -0.65
N GLN A 75 -14.97 -14.58 -1.77
CA GLN A 75 -14.74 -15.99 -2.07
C GLN A 75 -13.41 -16.20 -2.81
N HIS A 76 -12.87 -17.41 -2.67
CA HIS A 76 -11.70 -17.86 -3.41
C HIS A 76 -12.15 -18.53 -4.71
N LEU A 77 -12.13 -17.77 -5.80
CA LEU A 77 -12.60 -18.20 -7.12
C LEU A 77 -11.43 -18.43 -8.07
N SER A 78 -11.51 -19.48 -8.89
CA SER A 78 -10.55 -19.75 -9.95
C SER A 78 -10.73 -18.80 -11.13
N GLU A 79 -9.65 -18.56 -11.88
CA GLU A 79 -9.69 -17.74 -13.10
C GLU A 79 -10.65 -18.31 -14.15
N LEU A 80 -10.75 -19.63 -14.27
CA LEU A 80 -11.72 -20.29 -15.16
C LEU A 80 -13.15 -19.98 -14.76
N PHE A 81 -13.43 -19.94 -13.45
CA PHE A 81 -14.74 -19.57 -12.93
C PHE A 81 -15.06 -18.11 -13.19
N LEU A 82 -14.11 -17.22 -12.94
CA LEU A 82 -14.26 -15.79 -13.23
C LEU A 82 -14.49 -15.55 -14.73
N GLU A 83 -13.87 -16.35 -15.59
CA GLU A 83 -14.13 -16.26 -17.03
C GLU A 83 -15.53 -16.80 -17.38
N GLU A 84 -15.92 -17.96 -16.85
CA GLU A 84 -17.22 -18.59 -17.07
C GLU A 84 -18.39 -17.65 -16.74
N PHE A 85 -18.26 -16.85 -15.68
CA PHE A 85 -19.30 -15.94 -15.17
C PHE A 85 -19.13 -14.48 -15.60
N SER A 86 -18.29 -14.21 -16.60
CA SER A 86 -18.09 -12.86 -17.14
C SER A 86 -19.20 -12.35 -18.07
N ASP A 87 -20.27 -13.14 -18.27
CA ASP A 87 -21.37 -12.84 -19.18
C ASP A 87 -22.70 -12.69 -18.43
N ALA A 88 -23.49 -11.67 -18.79
CA ALA A 88 -24.79 -11.36 -18.22
C ALA A 88 -25.80 -12.53 -18.29
N GLU A 89 -25.72 -13.37 -19.32
CA GLU A 89 -26.62 -14.52 -19.50
C GLU A 89 -26.49 -15.53 -18.34
N LYS A 90 -25.34 -15.58 -17.67
CA LYS A 90 -25.09 -16.47 -16.52
C LYS A 90 -25.74 -16.00 -15.22
N TRP A 91 -26.22 -14.76 -15.20
CA TRP A 91 -26.71 -14.07 -14.01
C TRP A 91 -28.23 -13.96 -13.99
N GLN A 92 -28.93 -14.72 -14.85
CA GLN A 92 -30.38 -14.72 -14.89
C GLN A 92 -30.96 -15.43 -13.65
N PRO A 93 -31.82 -14.76 -12.87
CA PRO A 93 -32.48 -15.39 -11.73
C PRO A 93 -33.40 -16.51 -12.20
N GLN A 94 -33.33 -17.67 -11.55
CA GLN A 94 -34.30 -18.76 -11.78
C GLN A 94 -35.59 -18.49 -11.01
N GLU A 95 -36.34 -17.47 -11.43
CA GLU A 95 -37.55 -16.97 -10.73
C GLU A 95 -38.56 -18.08 -10.39
N SER A 96 -38.69 -19.09 -11.25
CA SER A 96 -39.59 -20.23 -11.06
C SER A 96 -39.24 -21.11 -9.86
N GLN A 97 -38.00 -21.04 -9.37
CA GLN A 97 -37.52 -21.79 -8.20
C GLN A 97 -37.56 -20.94 -6.91
N LEU A 98 -37.83 -19.64 -7.02
CA LEU A 98 -37.85 -18.70 -5.90
C LEU A 98 -39.19 -18.75 -5.16
N SER A 99 -39.16 -18.71 -3.84
CA SER A 99 -40.37 -18.40 -3.05
C SER A 99 -40.76 -16.92 -3.21
N ALA A 100 -42.02 -16.58 -2.95
CA ALA A 100 -42.50 -15.19 -3.01
C ALA A 100 -41.68 -14.21 -2.15
N LYS A 101 -41.15 -14.68 -1.01
CA LYS A 101 -40.27 -13.87 -0.15
C LYS A 101 -38.91 -13.62 -0.79
N GLN A 102 -38.37 -14.59 -1.53
CA GLN A 102 -37.10 -14.49 -2.24
C GLN A 102 -37.23 -13.59 -3.47
N LEU A 103 -38.32 -13.72 -4.24
CA LEU A 103 -38.63 -12.80 -5.35
C LEU A 103 -38.66 -11.35 -4.86
N LYS A 104 -39.39 -11.09 -3.76
CA LYS A 104 -39.43 -9.75 -3.17
C LYS A 104 -38.07 -9.26 -2.69
N ALA A 105 -37.25 -10.13 -2.10
CA ALA A 105 -35.90 -9.75 -1.66
C ALA A 105 -35.00 -9.43 -2.86
N LEU A 106 -35.09 -10.21 -3.93
CA LEU A 106 -34.38 -9.99 -5.18
C LEU A 106 -34.83 -8.69 -5.87
N GLU A 107 -36.13 -8.38 -5.89
CA GLU A 107 -36.65 -7.11 -6.43
C GLU A 107 -36.13 -5.89 -5.65
N VAL A 108 -36.01 -6.01 -4.32
CA VAL A 108 -35.62 -4.88 -3.45
C VAL A 108 -34.11 -4.67 -3.43
N HIS A 109 -33.31 -5.74 -3.51
CA HIS A 109 -31.87 -5.70 -3.24
C HIS A 109 -31.02 -6.27 -4.37
N GLY A 110 -31.59 -7.03 -5.29
CA GLY A 110 -30.91 -7.57 -6.45
C GLY A 110 -30.46 -6.45 -7.38
N LYS A 111 -29.22 -6.56 -7.85
CA LYS A 111 -28.67 -5.66 -8.86
C LYS A 111 -28.53 -6.44 -10.18
N PRO A 112 -28.83 -5.81 -11.33
CA PRO A 112 -28.50 -6.42 -12.62
C PRO A 112 -26.98 -6.58 -12.74
N PHE A 113 -26.56 -7.51 -13.59
CA PHE A 113 -25.15 -7.65 -13.95
C PHE A 113 -24.65 -6.35 -14.61
N ASP A 114 -23.55 -5.82 -14.08
CA ASP A 114 -22.80 -4.71 -14.66
C ASP A 114 -21.40 -5.24 -15.00
N GLU A 115 -21.10 -5.32 -16.31
CA GLU A 115 -19.82 -5.86 -16.78
C GLU A 115 -18.63 -5.04 -16.24
N ARG A 116 -18.76 -3.71 -16.17
CA ARG A 116 -17.67 -2.85 -15.70
C ARG A 116 -17.42 -3.05 -14.21
N GLU A 117 -18.47 -3.09 -13.39
CA GLU A 117 -18.35 -3.38 -11.96
C GLU A 117 -17.77 -4.79 -11.75
N TYR A 118 -18.22 -5.77 -12.53
CA TYR A 118 -17.70 -7.14 -12.49
C TYR A 118 -16.19 -7.16 -12.72
N TRP A 119 -15.70 -6.59 -13.82
CA TRP A 119 -14.28 -6.62 -14.14
C TRP A 119 -13.44 -5.76 -13.20
N ALA A 120 -13.98 -4.67 -12.64
CA ALA A 120 -13.31 -3.91 -11.59
C ALA A 120 -13.10 -4.76 -10.32
N LEU A 121 -14.11 -5.55 -9.93
CA LEU A 121 -13.99 -6.48 -8.79
C LEU A 121 -13.05 -7.65 -9.09
N VAL A 122 -13.04 -8.15 -10.33
CA VAL A 122 -12.08 -9.17 -10.78
C VAL A 122 -10.65 -8.63 -10.76
N SER A 123 -10.41 -7.37 -11.16
CA SER A 123 -9.08 -6.75 -11.07
C SER A 123 -8.52 -6.69 -9.66
N ALA A 124 -9.37 -6.66 -8.63
CA ALA A 124 -8.97 -6.70 -7.23
C ALA A 124 -8.53 -8.10 -6.77
N LYS A 125 -8.62 -9.12 -7.63
CA LYS A 125 -8.12 -10.47 -7.35
C LYS A 125 -6.65 -10.61 -7.68
N ARG A 126 -6.05 -11.65 -7.08
CA ARG A 126 -4.72 -12.11 -7.45
C ARG A 126 -4.83 -12.88 -8.76
N LEU A 127 -4.49 -12.22 -9.87
CA LEU A 127 -4.60 -12.78 -11.21
C LEU A 127 -3.23 -13.20 -11.73
N SER A 128 -3.21 -14.20 -12.59
CA SER A 128 -2.04 -14.65 -13.31
C SER A 128 -1.71 -13.68 -14.44
N PRO A 129 -0.43 -13.52 -14.81
CA PRO A 129 -0.06 -12.68 -15.95
C PRO A 129 -0.76 -13.08 -17.25
N MET A 130 -0.98 -14.37 -17.47
CA MET A 130 -1.70 -14.89 -18.65
C MET A 130 -3.16 -14.45 -18.67
N PHE A 131 -3.84 -14.48 -17.52
CA PHE A 131 -5.21 -14.00 -17.42
C PHE A 131 -5.30 -12.49 -17.66
N ILE A 132 -4.37 -11.72 -17.08
CA ILE A 132 -4.31 -10.28 -17.30
C ILE A 132 -4.10 -9.96 -18.79
N GLU A 133 -3.20 -10.66 -19.46
CA GLU A 133 -2.98 -10.48 -20.91
C GLU A 133 -4.22 -10.81 -21.73
N LYS A 134 -4.88 -11.92 -21.41
CA LYS A 134 -6.07 -12.38 -22.13
C LYS A 134 -7.23 -11.39 -22.00
N HIS A 135 -7.38 -10.75 -20.84
CA HIS A 135 -8.50 -9.85 -20.52
C HIS A 135 -8.08 -8.38 -20.35
N GLN A 136 -6.96 -7.99 -20.96
CA GLN A 136 -6.32 -6.69 -20.80
C GLN A 136 -7.18 -5.46 -21.14
N ASP A 137 -8.27 -5.63 -21.90
CA ASP A 137 -9.15 -4.54 -22.32
C ASP A 137 -10.39 -4.42 -21.43
N ARG A 138 -10.60 -5.40 -20.54
CA ARG A 138 -11.74 -5.43 -19.60
C ARG A 138 -11.32 -5.10 -18.18
N LEU A 139 -10.11 -5.49 -17.80
CA LEU A 139 -9.58 -5.27 -16.46
C LEU A 139 -9.30 -3.79 -16.19
N ASP A 140 -9.62 -3.36 -14.97
CA ASP A 140 -9.23 -2.06 -14.43
C ASP A 140 -7.73 -2.06 -14.07
N TRP A 141 -6.92 -1.37 -14.89
CA TRP A 141 -5.47 -1.31 -14.72
C TRP A 141 -5.00 -0.47 -13.55
N GLN A 142 -5.81 0.48 -13.07
CA GLN A 142 -5.48 1.23 -11.87
C GLN A 142 -5.51 0.27 -10.67
N VAL A 143 -6.60 -0.50 -10.53
CA VAL A 143 -6.74 -1.53 -9.49
C VAL A 143 -5.63 -2.59 -9.60
N LEU A 144 -5.33 -3.06 -10.82
CA LEU A 144 -4.22 -4.01 -11.02
C LEU A 144 -2.87 -3.44 -10.54
N SER A 145 -2.60 -2.16 -10.81
CA SER A 145 -1.32 -1.53 -10.48
C SER A 145 -1.14 -1.33 -8.98
N GLU A 146 -2.23 -1.02 -8.26
CA GLU A 146 -2.25 -0.75 -6.83
C GLU A 146 -2.27 -2.03 -5.97
N GLN A 147 -3.00 -3.07 -6.40
CA GLN A 147 -3.37 -4.19 -5.51
C GLN A 147 -2.58 -5.48 -5.71
N GLN A 148 -1.79 -5.61 -6.77
CA GLN A 148 -1.04 -6.84 -7.02
C GLN A 148 0.35 -6.61 -7.62
N HIS A 149 1.20 -7.63 -7.49
CA HIS A 149 2.55 -7.59 -8.02
C HIS A 149 2.52 -7.88 -9.53
N LEU A 150 2.76 -6.85 -10.34
CA LEU A 150 2.81 -6.96 -11.79
C LEU A 150 4.25 -7.23 -12.26
N PRO A 151 4.50 -8.30 -13.03
CA PRO A 151 5.84 -8.51 -13.61
C PRO A 151 6.24 -7.33 -14.49
N MET A 152 7.48 -6.86 -14.39
CA MET A 152 7.99 -5.75 -15.24
C MET A 152 7.78 -6.00 -16.75
N SER A 153 7.79 -7.25 -17.20
CA SER A 153 7.53 -7.58 -18.61
C SER A 153 6.09 -7.27 -19.02
N LEU A 154 5.12 -7.47 -18.12
CA LEU A 154 3.72 -7.13 -18.32
C LEU A 154 3.52 -5.62 -18.29
N ILE A 155 4.09 -4.94 -17.27
CA ILE A 155 4.10 -3.47 -17.17
C ILE A 155 4.66 -2.85 -18.45
N GLY A 156 5.78 -3.38 -18.94
CA GLY A 156 6.42 -2.86 -20.15
C GLY A 156 5.63 -3.12 -21.45
N ARG A 157 4.77 -4.14 -21.50
CA ARG A 157 3.87 -4.41 -22.66
C ARG A 157 2.62 -3.54 -22.63
N HIS A 158 2.16 -3.15 -21.45
CA HIS A 158 0.94 -2.35 -21.24
C HIS A 158 1.26 -1.02 -20.57
N ALA A 159 2.37 -0.40 -20.99
CA ALA A 159 2.90 0.83 -20.42
C ALA A 159 1.93 2.02 -20.58
N ASP A 160 1.00 1.95 -21.52
CA ASP A 160 -0.06 2.92 -21.77
C ASP A 160 -1.29 2.75 -20.85
N LYS A 161 -1.43 1.60 -20.18
CA LYS A 161 -2.60 1.27 -19.37
C LYS A 161 -2.34 1.32 -17.86
N VAL A 162 -1.14 0.94 -17.44
CA VAL A 162 -0.77 0.92 -16.01
C VAL A 162 -0.83 2.31 -15.37
N ASP A 163 -1.18 2.34 -14.10
CA ASP A 163 -1.00 3.54 -13.28
C ASP A 163 0.49 3.64 -12.89
N TRP A 164 1.18 4.61 -13.47
CA TRP A 164 2.62 4.79 -13.22
C TRP A 164 2.96 5.26 -11.83
N LEU A 165 2.06 5.97 -11.15
CA LEU A 165 2.26 6.37 -9.76
C LEU A 165 2.24 5.12 -8.87
N ALA A 166 1.21 4.29 -9.02
CA ALA A 166 1.10 3.03 -8.28
C ALA A 166 2.26 2.07 -8.63
N VAL A 167 2.59 1.94 -9.92
CA VAL A 167 3.73 1.12 -10.37
C VAL A 167 5.03 1.58 -9.71
N THR A 168 5.31 2.88 -9.72
CA THR A 168 6.55 3.43 -9.19
C THR A 168 6.64 3.27 -7.67
N ARG A 169 5.52 3.34 -6.96
CA ARG A 169 5.49 3.32 -5.49
C ARG A 169 5.39 1.92 -4.89
N SER A 170 4.81 0.97 -5.61
CA SER A 170 4.44 -0.34 -5.05
C SER A 170 5.13 -1.52 -5.71
N GLN A 171 5.65 -1.37 -6.94
CA GLN A 171 6.29 -2.47 -7.67
C GLN A 171 7.81 -2.39 -7.51
N LYS A 172 8.51 -3.53 -7.56
CA LYS A 172 9.97 -3.56 -7.56
C LYS A 172 10.51 -3.38 -8.98
N LEU A 173 11.09 -2.22 -9.25
CA LEU A 173 11.59 -1.84 -10.56
C LEU A 173 13.12 -1.84 -10.57
N THR A 174 13.70 -2.29 -11.68
CA THR A 174 15.16 -2.16 -11.89
C THR A 174 15.48 -0.79 -12.45
N GLU A 175 16.67 -0.25 -12.14
CA GLU A 175 17.16 1.01 -12.71
C GLU A 175 17.08 1.03 -14.25
N ARG A 176 17.39 -0.09 -14.91
CA ARG A 176 17.27 -0.23 -16.36
C ARG A 176 15.83 -0.09 -16.86
N PHE A 177 14.87 -0.64 -16.12
CA PHE A 177 13.46 -0.51 -16.44
C PHE A 177 12.99 0.93 -16.26
N ILE A 178 13.40 1.57 -15.17
CA ILE A 178 13.11 2.98 -14.88
C ILE A 178 13.67 3.88 -16.01
N GLU A 179 14.91 3.65 -16.45
CA GLU A 179 15.51 4.40 -17.58
C GLU A 179 14.73 4.21 -18.89
N LYS A 180 14.27 2.98 -19.15
CA LYS A 180 13.47 2.67 -20.34
C LYS A 180 12.14 3.43 -20.34
N HIS A 181 11.53 3.61 -19.17
CA HIS A 181 10.23 4.26 -18.99
C HIS A 181 10.32 5.62 -18.28
N LYS A 182 11.46 6.31 -18.43
CA LYS A 182 11.79 7.54 -17.71
C LYS A 182 10.78 8.70 -17.87
N GLY A 183 9.99 8.69 -18.93
CA GLY A 183 8.96 9.70 -19.19
C GLY A 183 7.62 9.42 -18.50
N GLN A 184 7.49 8.28 -17.84
CA GLN A 184 6.22 7.82 -17.25
C GLN A 184 6.33 7.63 -15.73
N VAL A 185 7.49 7.17 -15.24
CA VAL A 185 7.76 6.99 -13.80
C VAL A 185 7.65 8.30 -13.02
N GLU A 186 7.22 8.20 -11.77
CA GLU A 186 7.21 9.33 -10.84
C GLU A 186 8.60 9.52 -10.23
N TRP A 187 9.19 10.72 -10.37
CA TRP A 187 10.59 10.96 -10.01
C TRP A 187 10.78 11.58 -8.63
N GLU A 188 9.86 12.42 -8.19
CA GLU A 188 10.02 13.32 -7.05
C GLU A 188 10.37 12.58 -5.77
N THR A 189 9.74 11.43 -5.53
CA THR A 189 9.96 10.57 -4.35
C THR A 189 10.40 9.14 -4.71
N LEU A 190 10.92 8.92 -5.92
CA LEU A 190 11.28 7.58 -6.42
C LEU A 190 12.16 6.77 -5.45
N SER A 191 13.12 7.44 -4.81
CA SER A 191 14.10 6.80 -3.91
C SER A 191 13.51 6.26 -2.60
N PHE A 192 12.29 6.69 -2.22
CA PHE A 192 11.56 6.15 -1.06
C PHE A 192 10.91 4.80 -1.37
N HIS A 193 10.76 4.46 -2.66
CA HIS A 193 10.00 3.28 -3.08
C HIS A 193 10.88 2.24 -3.77
N GLN A 194 12.07 2.63 -4.22
CA GLN A 194 12.95 1.78 -5.02
C GLN A 194 14.34 1.64 -4.36
N GLU A 195 14.91 0.45 -4.49
CA GLU A 195 16.32 0.19 -4.19
C GLU A 195 17.18 0.74 -5.33
N LEU A 196 17.75 1.93 -5.14
CA LEU A 196 18.53 2.64 -6.15
C LEU A 196 19.97 2.83 -5.71
N SER A 197 20.90 2.61 -6.63
CA SER A 197 22.31 2.93 -6.42
C SER A 197 22.53 4.43 -6.33
N GLU A 198 23.54 4.83 -5.56
CA GLU A 198 23.96 6.23 -5.48
C GLU A 198 24.30 6.81 -6.85
N ARG A 199 24.94 6.01 -7.72
CA ARG A 199 25.28 6.43 -9.09
C ARG A 199 24.04 6.80 -9.89
N PHE A 200 22.95 6.04 -9.73
CA PHE A 200 21.68 6.32 -10.39
C PHE A 200 21.06 7.61 -9.85
N ILE A 201 20.96 7.74 -8.53
CA ILE A 201 20.40 8.95 -7.91
C ILE A 201 21.22 10.18 -8.29
N ASN A 202 22.55 10.11 -8.26
CA ASN A 202 23.42 11.21 -8.66
C ASN A 202 23.14 11.69 -10.09
N ARG A 203 22.88 10.76 -11.02
CA ARG A 203 22.59 11.08 -12.42
C ARG A 203 21.25 11.80 -12.61
N HIS A 204 20.26 11.51 -11.78
CA HIS A 204 18.87 11.99 -11.93
C HIS A 204 18.39 12.84 -10.74
N SER A 205 19.31 13.29 -9.91
CA SER A 205 19.00 14.02 -8.67
C SER A 205 18.25 15.32 -8.94
N ASP A 206 18.39 15.92 -10.12
CA ASP A 206 17.67 17.10 -10.58
C ASP A 206 16.15 16.89 -10.65
N LYS A 207 15.69 15.64 -10.86
CA LYS A 207 14.28 15.28 -10.95
C LYS A 207 13.67 14.89 -9.61
N MET A 208 14.49 14.74 -8.58
CA MET A 208 14.05 14.32 -7.25
C MET A 208 13.90 15.55 -6.37
N ALA A 209 12.71 15.70 -5.78
CA ALA A 209 12.46 16.74 -4.78
C ALA A 209 13.02 16.30 -3.42
N ALA A 210 12.89 15.00 -3.10
CA ALA A 210 13.38 14.42 -1.86
C ALA A 210 14.13 13.10 -2.13
N ILE A 211 15.15 12.83 -1.32
CA ILE A 211 15.96 11.61 -1.39
C ILE A 211 15.86 10.86 -0.07
N SER A 212 15.53 9.56 -0.12
CA SER A 212 15.48 8.70 1.06
C SER A 212 16.88 8.42 1.60
N ALA A 213 17.01 8.61 2.92
CA ALA A 213 18.16 8.22 3.73
C ALA A 213 17.88 6.95 4.55
N GLU A 214 16.88 6.13 4.19
CA GLU A 214 16.61 4.86 4.89
C GLU A 214 17.59 3.75 4.48
N GLN A 215 18.03 3.77 3.23
CA GLN A 215 19.03 2.83 2.71
C GLN A 215 20.44 3.30 3.09
N PRO A 216 21.38 2.40 3.43
CA PRO A 216 22.76 2.78 3.70
C PRO A 216 23.39 3.56 2.54
N ARG A 217 23.95 4.73 2.84
CA ARG A 217 24.64 5.61 1.89
C ARG A 217 26.06 5.88 2.35
N SER A 218 26.92 6.20 1.39
CA SER A 218 28.24 6.74 1.63
C SER A 218 28.15 8.17 2.14
N GLU A 219 29.08 8.54 3.02
CA GLU A 219 29.16 9.89 3.57
C GLU A 219 29.28 10.98 2.49
N ALA A 220 30.02 10.70 1.41
CA ALA A 220 30.14 11.59 0.26
C ALA A 220 28.81 11.80 -0.46
N PHE A 221 27.93 10.79 -0.50
CA PHE A 221 26.59 10.90 -1.07
C PHE A 221 25.67 11.71 -0.16
N LEU A 222 25.69 11.44 1.15
CA LEU A 222 24.96 12.23 2.15
C LEU A 222 25.36 13.70 2.07
N TYR A 223 26.67 13.99 2.02
CA TYR A 223 27.18 15.36 1.89
C TYR A 223 26.61 16.08 0.66
N MET A 224 26.54 15.37 -0.47
CA MET A 224 26.15 15.95 -1.75
C MET A 224 24.66 16.28 -1.82
N HIS A 225 23.81 15.48 -1.18
CA HIS A 225 22.35 15.57 -1.27
C HIS A 225 21.68 15.92 0.06
N LEU A 226 22.44 16.40 1.04
CA LEU A 226 21.97 16.71 2.39
C LEU A 226 20.74 17.62 2.39
N ASP A 227 20.66 18.57 1.45
CA ASP A 227 19.55 19.50 1.29
C ASP A 227 18.22 18.78 0.97
N LYS A 228 18.28 17.68 0.21
CA LYS A 228 17.12 16.88 -0.24
C LYS A 228 16.72 15.75 0.71
N MET A 229 17.47 15.56 1.79
CA MET A 229 17.24 14.51 2.76
C MET A 229 16.66 15.07 4.05
N ASP A 230 15.81 14.26 4.69
CA ASP A 230 15.29 14.54 6.01
C ASP A 230 16.37 14.26 7.08
N PRO A 231 16.73 15.24 7.93
CA PRO A 231 17.81 15.08 8.91
C PRO A 231 17.52 14.02 9.97
N ASP A 232 16.27 13.86 10.41
CA ASP A 232 15.88 12.85 11.40
C ASP A 232 16.15 11.44 10.85
N THR A 233 15.76 11.20 9.60
CA THR A 233 16.01 9.93 8.91
C THR A 233 17.50 9.65 8.74
N ILE A 234 18.33 10.68 8.45
CA ILE A 234 19.78 10.50 8.36
C ILE A 234 20.34 10.04 9.72
N VAL A 235 20.03 10.77 10.80
CA VAL A 235 20.54 10.46 12.15
C VAL A 235 20.08 9.07 12.61
N ALA A 236 18.85 8.69 12.29
CA ALA A 236 18.28 7.40 12.69
C ALA A 236 18.81 6.20 11.89
N CYS A 237 19.11 6.37 10.61
CA CYS A 237 19.37 5.25 9.69
C CYS A 237 20.80 5.18 9.15
N GLN A 238 21.59 6.25 9.21
CA GLN A 238 22.92 6.32 8.63
C GLN A 238 24.01 6.21 9.69
N GLU A 239 25.13 5.58 9.33
CA GLU A 239 26.34 5.56 10.14
C GLU A 239 27.11 6.88 9.95
N ILE A 240 26.64 7.95 10.60
CA ILE A 240 27.33 9.25 10.63
C ILE A 240 28.01 9.46 11.99
N GLY A 241 29.13 10.18 11.98
CA GLY A 241 29.90 10.46 13.18
C GLY A 241 29.22 11.55 14.03
N GLU A 242 28.99 11.24 15.30
CA GLU A 242 28.76 12.25 16.33
C GLU A 242 30.04 13.05 16.53
N ALA A 243 29.97 14.36 16.30
CA ALA A 243 31.12 15.24 16.35
C ALA A 243 31.30 15.85 17.74
N ALA A 244 30.22 16.33 18.36
CA ALA A 244 30.20 16.88 19.71
C ALA A 244 28.79 16.84 20.30
N GLU A 245 28.71 16.93 21.62
CA GLU A 245 27.46 17.14 22.36
C GLU A 245 27.62 18.32 23.31
N PHE A 246 26.72 19.29 23.19
CA PHE A 246 26.64 20.48 24.03
C PHE A 246 25.40 20.43 24.92
N GLU A 247 25.34 21.31 25.91
CA GLU A 247 24.18 21.43 26.81
C GLU A 247 22.88 21.73 26.05
N SER A 248 22.96 22.50 24.96
CA SER A 248 21.78 22.93 24.19
C SER A 248 21.44 22.02 23.01
N PHE A 249 22.43 21.35 22.41
CA PHE A 249 22.25 20.56 21.20
C PHE A 249 23.36 19.53 20.98
N LYS A 250 23.05 18.55 20.14
CA LYS A 250 23.98 17.53 19.66
C LYS A 250 24.38 17.80 18.21
N VAL A 251 25.64 17.56 17.86
CA VAL A 251 26.18 17.83 16.52
C VAL A 251 26.66 16.55 15.88
N PHE A 252 26.15 16.27 14.69
CA PHE A 252 26.64 15.23 13.80
C PHE A 252 27.36 15.86 12.61
N SER A 253 28.44 15.24 12.15
CA SER A 253 29.19 15.73 10.99
C SER A 253 29.16 14.74 9.83
N ILE A 254 29.09 15.28 8.63
CA ILE A 254 29.16 14.56 7.37
C ILE A 254 30.31 15.15 6.57
N SER A 255 31.34 14.35 6.32
CA SER A 255 32.56 14.77 5.66
C SER A 255 32.61 14.42 4.18
N ARG A 256 33.22 15.31 3.41
CA ARG A 256 33.64 15.04 2.03
C ARG A 256 34.96 15.73 1.75
N ASN A 257 36.03 14.93 1.67
CA ASN A 257 37.40 15.42 1.59
C ASN A 257 37.74 16.30 2.82
N SER A 258 38.06 17.58 2.62
CA SER A 258 38.40 18.53 3.68
C SER A 258 37.22 19.40 4.14
N ARG A 259 36.02 19.18 3.61
CA ARG A 259 34.83 19.98 3.94
C ARG A 259 33.85 19.13 4.75
N LYS A 260 33.10 19.79 5.62
CA LYS A 260 32.04 19.16 6.39
C LYS A 260 30.71 19.87 6.16
N LYS A 261 29.66 19.16 6.55
CA LYS A 261 28.32 19.69 6.78
C LYS A 261 27.86 19.11 8.10
N TYR A 262 27.02 19.84 8.79
CA TYR A 262 26.61 19.53 10.15
C TYR A 262 25.10 19.34 10.19
N ILE A 263 24.68 18.35 10.98
CA ILE A 263 23.30 18.20 11.42
C ILE A 263 23.29 18.48 12.92
N VAL A 264 22.56 19.51 13.33
CA VAL A 264 22.41 19.89 14.73
C VAL A 264 21.02 19.44 15.19
N GLU A 265 20.96 18.66 16.26
CA GLU A 265 19.73 18.24 16.94
C GLU A 265 19.61 18.99 18.27
N PHE A 266 18.58 19.83 18.41
CA PHE A 266 18.38 20.61 19.64
C PHE A 266 17.68 19.78 20.72
N HIS A 267 18.14 19.87 21.96
CA HIS A 267 17.54 19.13 23.09
C HIS A 267 16.18 19.72 23.51
N HIS A 268 15.99 21.04 23.34
CA HIS A 268 14.80 21.78 23.75
C HIS A 268 14.14 22.41 22.51
N TYR A 269 13.08 21.79 22.00
CA TYR A 269 12.35 22.23 20.80
C TYR A 269 10.83 22.34 21.04
N ASP A 270 10.40 22.34 22.31
CA ASP A 270 8.99 22.50 22.70
C ASP A 270 8.45 23.93 22.44
N GLU A 271 9.32 24.87 22.05
CA GLU A 271 8.92 26.19 21.61
C GLU A 271 8.35 26.13 20.17
N PRO A 272 7.20 26.76 19.89
CA PRO A 272 6.49 26.61 18.61
C PRO A 272 7.30 26.91 17.35
N ASP A 273 8.36 27.72 17.48
CA ASP A 273 9.14 28.26 16.36
C ASP A 273 10.57 27.67 16.28
N SER A 274 10.96 26.77 17.19
CA SER A 274 12.32 26.22 17.23
C SER A 274 12.43 24.90 16.45
N PRO A 275 13.24 24.82 15.37
CA PRO A 275 13.36 23.58 14.60
C PRO A 275 14.11 22.51 15.40
N ARG A 276 13.60 21.27 15.43
CA ARG A 276 14.29 20.13 16.07
C ARG A 276 15.67 19.88 15.46
N PHE A 277 15.78 20.02 14.14
CA PHE A 277 17.03 19.81 13.40
C PHE A 277 17.39 21.01 12.54
N LEU A 278 18.69 21.30 12.45
CA LEU A 278 19.25 22.29 11.53
C LEU A 278 20.39 21.66 10.71
N LYS A 279 20.38 21.91 9.39
CA LYS A 279 21.41 21.43 8.46
C LYS A 279 22.28 22.62 8.07
N LEU A 280 23.57 22.56 8.34
CA LEU A 280 24.50 23.68 8.17
C LEU A 280 25.72 23.27 7.36
N ASP A 281 26.28 24.22 6.63
CA ASP A 281 27.65 24.13 6.12
C ASP A 281 28.64 24.69 7.15
N ASP A 282 29.91 24.78 6.77
CA ASP A 282 30.98 25.24 7.67
C ASP A 282 30.71 26.68 8.17
N GLU A 283 30.25 27.59 7.31
CA GLU A 283 29.93 28.99 7.69
C GLU A 283 28.70 29.09 8.59
N GLY A 284 27.60 28.41 8.22
CA GLY A 284 26.39 28.44 9.04
C GLY A 284 26.59 27.78 10.41
N PHE A 285 27.46 26.78 10.51
CA PHE A 285 27.80 26.17 11.80
C PHE A 285 28.70 27.06 12.64
N TYR A 286 29.64 27.79 12.03
CA TYR A 286 30.42 28.83 12.73
C TYR A 286 29.50 29.90 13.33
N ASP A 287 28.54 30.41 12.55
CA ASP A 287 27.57 31.42 13.01
C ASP A 287 26.75 30.91 14.22
N LEU A 288 26.34 29.64 14.19
CA LEU A 288 25.64 29.01 15.31
C LEU A 288 26.52 28.93 16.56
N LEU A 289 27.80 28.56 16.42
CA LEU A 289 28.72 28.54 17.56
C LEU A 289 28.96 29.93 18.14
N GLU A 290 29.01 30.97 17.29
CA GLU A 290 29.10 32.37 17.73
C GLU A 290 27.85 32.79 18.51
N GLU A 291 26.65 32.44 18.05
CA GLU A 291 25.38 32.77 18.72
C GLU A 291 25.26 32.15 20.13
N TYR A 292 25.85 30.98 20.33
CA TYR A 292 25.82 30.25 21.61
C TYR A 292 27.07 30.49 22.49
N ASP A 293 27.95 31.44 22.13
CA ASP A 293 29.20 31.73 22.83
C ASP A 293 30.14 30.49 22.94
N LEU A 294 30.18 29.66 21.90
CA LEU A 294 30.95 28.40 21.85
C LEU A 294 32.20 28.44 20.95
N LEU A 295 32.61 29.63 20.49
CA LEU A 295 33.79 29.78 19.60
C LEU A 295 35.08 29.24 20.22
N ASP A 296 35.23 29.31 21.55
CA ASP A 296 36.40 28.77 22.27
C ASP A 296 36.57 27.25 22.10
N GLN A 297 35.54 26.52 21.65
CA GLN A 297 35.59 25.07 21.40
C GLN A 297 36.11 24.72 20.00
N ILE A 298 36.21 25.70 19.08
CA ILE A 298 36.61 25.46 17.69
C ILE A 298 38.00 24.82 17.60
N GLU A 299 38.99 25.31 18.36
CA GLU A 299 40.35 24.77 18.30
C GLU A 299 40.43 23.28 18.67
N ALA A 300 39.57 22.84 19.59
CA ALA A 300 39.59 21.49 20.13
C ALA A 300 38.74 20.52 19.31
N ASP A 301 37.49 20.89 19.03
CA ASP A 301 36.48 19.97 18.51
C ASP A 301 36.22 20.13 17.01
N PHE A 302 36.49 21.32 16.46
CA PHE A 302 36.21 21.67 15.05
C PHE A 302 37.36 22.45 14.39
N PRO A 303 38.59 21.92 14.37
CA PRO A 303 39.76 22.66 13.87
C PRO A 303 39.61 23.06 12.39
N GLU A 304 38.78 22.35 11.64
CA GLU A 304 38.42 22.76 10.28
C GLU A 304 37.73 24.13 10.18
N LEU A 305 37.14 24.69 11.22
CA LEU A 305 36.45 26.00 11.16
C LEU A 305 37.38 27.18 11.40
N GLN A 306 38.63 26.96 11.82
CA GLN A 306 39.60 28.03 12.11
C GLN A 306 39.85 28.94 10.90
N PHE A 307 39.81 28.40 9.67
CA PHE A 307 40.02 29.24 8.48
C PHE A 307 38.91 30.28 8.29
N ILE A 308 37.69 30.04 8.80
CA ILE A 308 36.58 30.98 8.70
C ILE A 308 36.82 32.17 9.63
N GLU A 309 37.33 31.90 10.83
CA GLU A 309 37.79 32.91 11.77
C GLU A 309 38.88 33.78 11.13
N GLU A 310 39.90 33.17 10.53
CA GLU A 310 40.99 33.88 9.83
C GLU A 310 40.54 34.69 8.60
N MET A 311 39.40 34.33 7.97
CA MET A 311 38.87 35.05 6.82
C MET A 311 37.97 36.24 7.20
N ARG A 312 37.37 36.22 8.40
CA ARG A 312 36.45 37.25 8.89
C ARG A 312 37.16 38.40 9.62
N PHE A 313 38.38 38.18 10.10
CA PHE A 313 39.22 39.16 10.82
C PHE A 313 40.51 39.51 10.06
#